data_AF-A0A0M3JLV2-F1
#
_entry.id   AF-A0A0M3JLV2-F1
#
_cell.length_a   1.000
_cell.length_b   1.000
_cell.length_c   1.000
_cell.angle_alpha   90.00
_cell.angle_beta   90.00
_cell.angle_gamma   90.00
#
_symmetry.space_group_name_H-M   'P 1'
#
loop_
_entity.id
_entity.type
_entity.pdbx_description
1 polymer ?
#
loop_
_entity_poly.entity_id
_entity_poly.type
_entity_poly.pdbx_seq_one_letter_code
_entity_poly.pdbx_strand_id
1 'polypeptide(L)'
;LVSNLGTIARSGTSEFLSKLLDSNAEQQQDLIGQFGVGFYSAFLVADNIAVTSKHNDDDQYIWESKSNSFTIVKDPRGPTLKRGTQVTLHLKEEAYDFLEPDTLKNLVHRYSQFINFDIYLWQSKTETVEEPVEEEQPAEKKAEEEDGKVEEEKEKKTKKVEKTTWDWEKVNTVKPIWMRKSGEVEPDEYDEFYKSITK
;
A
#
# COMPACT_ATOMS: atom_id res chain seq x y z
N LEU A 1 -5.67 22.22 -6.36
CA LEU A 1 -6.39 21.19 -7.15
C LEU A 1 -6.79 21.71 -8.54
N VAL A 2 -7.57 22.79 -8.63
CA VAL A 2 -8.05 23.37 -9.92
C VAL A 2 -6.93 23.60 -10.94
N SER A 3 -5.85 24.28 -10.55
CA SER A 3 -4.79 24.68 -11.48
C SER A 3 -4.08 23.48 -12.14
N ASN A 4 -3.84 22.41 -11.38
CA ASN A 4 -2.99 21.31 -11.82
C ASN A 4 -3.81 20.14 -12.37
N LEU A 5 -4.90 19.74 -11.71
CA LEU A 5 -5.74 18.63 -12.16
C LEU A 5 -6.82 19.05 -13.17
N GLY A 6 -7.17 20.34 -13.22
CA GLY A 6 -8.16 20.87 -14.17
C GLY A 6 -7.56 21.32 -15.50
N THR A 7 -6.22 21.31 -15.64
CA THR A 7 -5.53 21.75 -16.86
C THR A 7 -4.74 20.59 -17.45
N ILE A 8 -5.09 20.18 -18.67
CA ILE A 8 -4.33 19.15 -19.41
C ILE A 8 -2.94 19.72 -19.73
N ALA A 9 -1.90 18.87 -19.63
CA ALA A 9 -0.51 19.20 -19.90
C ALA A 9 0.11 20.25 -18.95
N ARG A 10 -0.43 20.38 -17.72
CA ARG A 10 0.19 21.19 -16.66
C ARG A 10 0.67 20.30 -15.52
N SER A 11 1.99 20.26 -15.33
CA SER A 11 2.62 19.54 -14.22
C SER A 11 3.15 20.52 -13.19
N GLY A 12 2.65 20.45 -11.94
CA GLY A 12 3.23 21.18 -10.82
C GLY A 12 4.69 20.79 -10.56
N THR A 13 5.09 19.58 -10.96
CA THR A 13 6.47 19.09 -10.90
C THR A 13 7.39 19.91 -11.80
N SER A 14 6.92 20.29 -13.00
CA SER A 14 7.72 21.14 -13.91
C SER A 14 7.92 22.54 -13.32
N GLU A 15 6.87 23.15 -12.77
CA GLU A 15 6.96 24.47 -12.14
C GLU A 15 7.86 24.45 -10.89
N PHE A 16 7.81 23.36 -10.12
CA PHE A 16 8.67 23.17 -8.95
C PHE A 16 10.14 22.95 -9.35
N LEU A 17 10.40 22.15 -10.39
CA LEU A 17 11.74 21.97 -10.96
C LEU A 17 12.32 23.31 -11.42
N SER A 18 11.55 24.14 -12.13
CA SER A 18 12.02 25.47 -12.54
C SER A 18 12.43 26.33 -11.33
N LYS A 19 11.62 26.37 -10.27
CA LYS A 19 11.93 27.13 -9.04
C LYS A 19 13.14 26.59 -8.28
N LEU A 20 13.38 25.28 -8.32
CA LEU A 20 14.55 24.63 -7.71
C LEU A 20 15.84 24.88 -8.50
N LEU A 21 15.77 24.89 -9.84
CA LEU A 21 16.91 25.21 -10.70
C LEU A 21 17.40 26.64 -10.45
N ASP A 22 16.48 27.57 -10.19
CA ASP A 22 16.81 28.96 -9.86
C ASP A 22 17.49 29.12 -8.47
N SER A 23 17.43 28.10 -7.61
CA SER A 23 17.93 28.15 -6.22
C SER A 23 19.23 27.37 -5.97
N ASN A 24 19.93 26.90 -7.01
CA ASN A 24 21.25 26.23 -6.91
C ASN A 24 21.29 25.03 -5.94
N ALA A 25 20.16 24.37 -5.70
CA ALA A 25 20.11 23.18 -4.87
C ALA A 25 20.54 21.94 -5.69
N GLU A 26 21.58 21.23 -5.25
CA GLU A 26 22.02 19.92 -5.76
C GLU A 26 20.95 18.80 -5.61
N GLN A 27 19.72 19.12 -5.16
CA GLN A 27 18.60 18.20 -5.02
C GLN A 27 17.89 17.95 -6.37
N GLN A 28 18.67 17.62 -7.39
CA GLN A 28 18.20 17.69 -8.78
C GLN A 28 17.52 16.42 -9.31
N GLN A 29 17.34 15.32 -8.57
CA GLN A 29 17.32 14.00 -9.24
C GLN A 29 16.12 13.06 -9.08
N ASP A 30 15.09 13.33 -8.27
CA ASP A 30 14.06 12.30 -8.00
C ASP A 30 12.63 12.63 -8.48
N LEU A 31 12.45 13.74 -9.20
CA LEU A 31 11.12 14.16 -9.66
C LEU A 31 10.81 13.66 -11.08
N ILE A 32 9.81 12.77 -11.17
CA ILE A 32 9.35 12.14 -12.41
C ILE A 32 8.05 12.82 -12.89
N GLY A 33 7.91 13.03 -14.21
CA GLY A 33 6.64 13.43 -14.83
C GLY A 33 6.50 14.92 -15.16
N GLN A 34 7.27 15.41 -16.14
CA GLN A 34 7.20 16.79 -16.64
C GLN A 34 5.93 17.11 -17.46
N PHE A 35 5.32 16.10 -18.08
CA PHE A 35 4.24 16.31 -19.05
C PHE A 35 2.86 16.57 -18.42
N GLY A 36 2.62 16.15 -17.18
CA GLY A 36 1.33 16.39 -16.52
C GLY A 36 0.13 15.64 -17.13
N VAL A 37 0.39 14.59 -17.91
CA VAL A 37 -0.67 13.78 -18.57
C VAL A 37 -0.91 12.44 -17.88
N GLY A 38 0.04 11.97 -17.06
CA GLY A 38 0.00 10.64 -16.46
C GLY A 38 -1.21 10.40 -15.55
N PHE A 39 -1.79 11.45 -14.97
CA PHE A 39 -3.01 11.33 -14.16
C PHE A 39 -4.21 10.83 -14.98
N TYR A 40 -4.35 11.29 -16.24
CA TYR A 40 -5.51 10.96 -17.07
C TYR A 40 -5.48 9.53 -17.63
N SER A 41 -4.34 8.83 -17.56
CA SER A 41 -4.28 7.40 -17.94
C SER A 41 -5.14 6.52 -17.03
N ALA A 42 -5.46 6.99 -15.81
CA ALA A 42 -6.37 6.29 -14.91
C ALA A 42 -7.78 6.11 -15.49
N PHE A 43 -8.24 6.98 -16.40
CA PHE A 43 -9.53 6.80 -17.10
C PHE A 43 -9.54 5.64 -18.10
N LEU A 44 -8.39 5.02 -18.38
CA LEU A 44 -8.34 3.78 -19.14
C LEU A 44 -9.04 2.65 -18.36
N VAL A 45 -8.84 2.60 -17.04
CA VAL A 45 -9.32 1.52 -16.16
C VAL A 45 -10.48 1.92 -15.24
N ALA A 46 -10.76 3.22 -15.11
CA ALA A 46 -11.80 3.75 -14.24
C ALA A 46 -12.82 4.62 -14.98
N ASP A 47 -14.11 4.51 -14.61
CA ASP A 47 -15.19 5.36 -15.12
C ASP A 47 -15.30 6.69 -14.37
N ASN A 48 -14.96 6.66 -13.08
CA ASN A 48 -14.99 7.83 -12.21
C ASN A 48 -13.74 7.87 -11.34
N ILE A 49 -13.18 9.06 -11.16
CA ILE A 49 -11.99 9.29 -10.35
C ILE A 49 -12.29 10.37 -9.34
N ALA A 50 -12.08 10.06 -8.06
CA ALA A 50 -12.17 11.01 -6.96
C ALA A 50 -10.79 11.20 -6.31
N VAL A 51 -10.31 12.44 -6.27
CA VAL A 51 -9.05 12.85 -5.66
C VAL A 51 -9.37 13.68 -4.42
N THR A 52 -9.16 13.09 -3.24
CA THR A 52 -9.25 13.80 -1.96
C THR A 52 -7.86 14.29 -1.58
N SER A 53 -7.67 15.59 -1.37
CA SER A 53 -6.35 16.15 -1.05
C SER A 53 -6.41 17.14 0.10
N LYS A 54 -5.39 17.10 0.95
CA LYS A 54 -5.16 18.03 2.07
C LYS A 54 -3.75 18.60 1.96
N HIS A 55 -3.68 19.89 1.68
CA HIS A 55 -2.45 20.67 1.82
C HIS A 55 -2.31 21.20 3.25
N ASN A 56 -1.11 21.59 3.71
CA ASN A 56 -0.96 22.15 5.05
C ASN A 56 -1.67 23.51 5.17
N ASP A 57 -1.59 24.32 4.11
CA ASP A 57 -2.06 25.72 4.10
C ASP A 57 -3.52 25.87 3.66
N ASP A 58 -4.25 24.77 3.46
CA ASP A 58 -5.64 24.80 2.97
C ASP A 58 -6.46 23.68 3.60
N ASP A 59 -7.78 23.74 3.45
CA ASP A 59 -8.71 22.70 3.89
C ASP A 59 -8.60 21.41 3.05
N GLN A 60 -9.31 20.37 3.48
CA GLN A 60 -9.45 19.16 2.68
C GLN A 60 -10.55 19.35 1.62
N TYR A 61 -10.21 19.01 0.38
CA TYR A 61 -11.14 19.08 -0.75
C TYR A 61 -11.19 17.75 -1.50
N ILE A 62 -12.34 17.49 -2.10
CA ILE A 62 -12.57 16.38 -3.00
C ILE A 62 -12.75 16.96 -4.40
N TRP A 63 -11.89 16.53 -5.32
CA TRP A 63 -12.06 16.69 -6.75
C TRP A 63 -12.66 15.39 -7.31
N GLU A 64 -13.69 15.46 -8.13
CA GLU A 64 -14.32 14.28 -8.74
C GLU A 64 -14.58 14.51 -10.22
N SER A 65 -14.31 13.50 -11.06
CA SER A 65 -14.49 13.59 -12.51
C SER A 65 -14.82 12.26 -13.16
N LYS A 66 -15.77 12.31 -14.10
CA LYS A 66 -16.13 11.22 -15.03
C LYS A 66 -15.59 11.50 -16.44
N SER A 67 -14.35 11.97 -16.55
CA SER A 67 -13.62 12.38 -17.76
C SER A 67 -13.99 13.74 -18.37
N ASN A 68 -15.27 14.05 -18.61
CA ASN A 68 -15.67 15.22 -19.40
C ASN A 68 -15.69 16.54 -18.60
N SER A 69 -15.99 16.45 -17.30
CA SER A 69 -16.11 17.59 -16.40
C SER A 69 -15.72 17.16 -15.00
N PHE A 70 -15.20 18.09 -14.22
CA PHE A 70 -14.88 17.86 -12.82
C PHE A 70 -15.65 18.80 -11.90
N THR A 71 -15.84 18.36 -10.66
CA THR A 71 -16.37 19.19 -9.57
C THR A 71 -15.36 19.21 -8.44
N ILE A 72 -15.39 20.28 -7.65
CA ILE A 72 -14.58 20.40 -6.43
C ILE A 72 -15.48 20.84 -5.31
N VAL A 73 -15.45 20.07 -4.22
CA VAL A 73 -16.21 20.36 -3.02
C VAL A 73 -15.30 20.25 -1.80
N LYS A 74 -15.58 21.03 -0.76
CA LYS A 74 -14.94 20.86 0.54
C LYS A 74 -15.37 19.51 1.11
N ASP A 75 -14.44 18.76 1.70
CA ASP A 75 -14.74 17.41 2.19
C ASP A 75 -15.71 17.46 3.38
N PRO A 76 -16.91 16.87 3.27
CA PRO A 76 -17.90 16.92 4.37
C PRO A 76 -17.47 16.09 5.58
N ARG A 77 -16.51 15.17 5.43
CA ARG A 77 -15.98 14.35 6.54
C ARG A 77 -15.00 15.12 7.42
N GLY A 78 -14.60 16.33 7.01
CA GLY A 78 -13.54 17.08 7.67
C GLY A 78 -12.12 16.59 7.29
N PRO A 79 -11.09 16.97 8.06
CA PRO A 79 -9.70 16.65 7.75
C PRO A 79 -9.35 15.19 8.12
N THR A 80 -9.83 14.25 7.33
CA THR A 80 -9.50 12.81 7.49
C THR A 80 -8.04 12.53 7.13
N LEU A 81 -7.47 13.32 6.22
CA LEU A 81 -6.06 13.30 5.86
C LEU A 81 -5.33 14.35 6.68
N LYS A 82 -4.19 13.98 7.30
CA LYS A 82 -3.30 14.97 7.92
C LYS A 82 -2.64 15.85 6.85
N ARG A 83 -2.05 15.21 5.84
CA ARG A 83 -1.41 15.83 4.66
C ARG A 83 -1.36 14.80 3.54
N GLY A 84 -1.47 15.25 2.29
CA GLY A 84 -1.28 14.42 1.11
C GLY A 84 -2.56 14.24 0.31
N THR A 85 -2.65 13.14 -0.43
CA THR A 85 -3.70 12.90 -1.40
C THR A 85 -4.10 11.43 -1.40
N GLN A 86 -5.40 11.17 -1.45
CA GLN A 86 -6.00 9.87 -1.71
C GLN A 86 -6.65 9.91 -3.10
N VAL A 87 -6.28 8.96 -3.97
CA VAL A 87 -6.90 8.77 -5.28
C VAL A 87 -7.79 7.54 -5.20
N THR A 88 -9.08 7.73 -5.47
CA THR A 88 -10.10 6.68 -5.49
C THR A 88 -10.52 6.46 -6.93
N LEU A 89 -10.33 5.22 -7.41
CA LEU A 89 -10.68 4.81 -8.75
C LEU A 89 -11.94 3.94 -8.70
N HIS A 90 -13.00 4.39 -9.37
CA HIS A 90 -14.17 3.56 -9.61
C HIS A 90 -13.92 2.79 -10.90
N LEU A 91 -13.41 1.56 -10.74
CA LEU A 91 -12.99 0.71 -11.85
C LEU A 91 -14.17 0.31 -12.73
N LYS A 92 -13.87 0.16 -14.02
CA LYS A 92 -14.76 -0.44 -15.01
C LYS A 92 -14.91 -1.94 -14.74
N GLU A 93 -16.01 -2.53 -15.21
CA GLU A 93 -16.28 -3.97 -15.02
C GLU A 93 -15.17 -4.84 -15.65
N GLU A 94 -14.64 -4.44 -16.81
CA GLU A 94 -13.53 -5.14 -17.47
C GLU A 94 -12.17 -4.97 -16.78
N ALA A 95 -12.08 -4.12 -15.76
CA ALA A 95 -10.85 -3.79 -15.04
C ALA A 95 -10.82 -4.39 -13.61
N TYR A 96 -11.75 -5.30 -13.27
CA TYR A 96 -11.79 -5.91 -11.94
C TYR A 96 -10.59 -6.82 -11.63
N ASP A 97 -9.83 -7.23 -12.63
CA ASP A 97 -8.54 -7.92 -12.43
C ASP A 97 -7.55 -7.12 -11.56
N PHE A 98 -7.68 -5.78 -11.51
CA PHE A 98 -6.86 -4.92 -10.66
C PHE A 98 -7.31 -4.90 -9.18
N LEU A 99 -8.42 -5.55 -8.83
CA LEU A 99 -8.82 -5.75 -7.43
C LEU A 99 -8.07 -6.92 -6.78
N GLU A 100 -7.50 -7.82 -7.59
CA GLU A 100 -6.74 -8.97 -7.10
C GLU A 100 -5.39 -8.52 -6.51
N PRO A 101 -5.08 -8.85 -5.25
CA PRO A 101 -3.84 -8.44 -4.59
C PRO A 101 -2.58 -8.85 -5.34
N ASP A 102 -2.57 -10.04 -5.95
CA ASP A 102 -1.41 -10.55 -6.67
C ASP A 102 -1.18 -9.83 -8.00
N THR A 103 -2.24 -9.40 -8.69
CA THR A 103 -2.14 -8.51 -9.86
C THR A 103 -1.45 -7.21 -9.47
N LEU A 104 -1.87 -6.58 -8.36
CA LEU A 104 -1.29 -5.35 -7.86
C LEU A 104 0.18 -5.52 -7.45
N LYS A 105 0.52 -6.59 -6.73
CA LYS A 105 1.92 -6.90 -6.38
C LYS A 105 2.79 -7.03 -7.62
N ASN A 106 2.33 -7.76 -8.64
CA ASN A 106 3.07 -7.95 -9.88
C ASN A 106 3.29 -6.64 -10.63
N LEU A 107 2.29 -5.75 -10.64
CA LEU A 107 2.42 -4.42 -11.24
C LEU A 107 3.42 -3.54 -10.48
N VAL A 108 3.33 -3.53 -9.15
CA VAL A 108 4.28 -2.77 -8.31
C VAL A 108 5.70 -3.32 -8.48
N HIS A 109 5.88 -4.63 -8.51
CA HIS A 109 7.17 -5.26 -8.76
C HIS A 109 7.71 -4.88 -10.15
N ARG A 110 6.89 -4.91 -11.20
CA ARG A 110 7.36 -4.60 -12.56
C ARG A 110 7.70 -3.12 -12.77
N TYR A 111 6.90 -2.20 -12.24
CA TYR A 111 6.98 -0.78 -12.60
C TYR A 111 7.42 0.14 -11.47
N SER A 112 7.43 -0.34 -10.22
CA SER A 112 7.65 0.50 -9.03
C SER A 112 8.57 -0.13 -7.98
N GLN A 113 9.26 -1.21 -8.32
CA GLN A 113 10.19 -1.91 -7.41
C GLN A 113 11.31 -1.00 -6.88
N PHE A 114 11.79 -0.08 -7.71
CA PHE A 114 12.92 0.80 -7.37
C PHE A 114 12.50 2.22 -6.97
N ILE A 115 11.23 2.42 -6.62
CA ILE A 115 10.78 3.70 -6.05
C ILE A 115 11.38 3.85 -4.64
N ASN A 116 11.96 5.02 -4.36
CA ASN A 116 12.66 5.33 -3.11
C ASN A 116 11.74 5.45 -1.88
N PHE A 117 10.42 5.35 -2.06
CA PHE A 117 9.42 5.39 -1.00
C PHE A 117 8.79 4.02 -0.78
N ASP A 118 8.52 3.68 0.47
CA ASP A 118 7.87 2.43 0.82
C ASP A 118 6.43 2.38 0.31
N ILE A 119 6.12 1.36 -0.46
CA ILE A 119 4.81 1.06 -1.02
C ILE A 119 4.23 -0.09 -0.21
N TYR A 120 3.05 0.15 0.35
CA TYR A 120 2.31 -0.84 1.15
C TYR A 120 1.05 -1.26 0.42
N LEU A 121 0.73 -2.55 0.49
CA LEU A 121 -0.52 -3.13 -0.01
C LEU A 121 -1.33 -3.66 1.16
N TRP A 122 -2.60 -3.25 1.25
CA TRP A 122 -3.54 -3.78 2.24
C TRP A 122 -4.07 -5.12 1.75
N GLN A 123 -3.75 -6.21 2.45
CA GLN A 123 -4.19 -7.54 2.06
C GLN A 123 -4.44 -8.44 3.27
N SER A 124 -5.20 -9.50 3.02
CA SER A 124 -5.48 -10.52 4.02
C SER A 124 -4.44 -11.63 4.00
N LYS A 125 -4.02 -12.11 5.17
CA LYS A 125 -3.22 -13.31 5.36
C LYS A 125 -4.00 -14.32 6.17
N THR A 126 -3.99 -15.57 5.73
CA THR A 126 -4.54 -16.69 6.50
C THR A 126 -3.39 -17.36 7.23
N GLU A 127 -3.34 -17.20 8.55
CA GLU A 127 -2.39 -17.92 9.40
C GLU A 127 -3.12 -19.01 10.18
N THR A 128 -2.52 -20.20 10.21
CA THR A 128 -3.01 -21.31 11.03
C THR A 128 -2.47 -21.12 12.44
N VAL A 129 -3.32 -20.64 13.35
CA VAL A 129 -2.98 -20.51 14.76
C VAL A 129 -3.45 -21.77 15.47
N GLU A 130 -2.56 -22.41 16.22
CA GLU A 130 -2.92 -23.49 17.12
C GLU A 130 -3.46 -22.88 18.42
N GLU A 131 -4.79 -22.85 18.54
CA GLU A 131 -5.43 -22.46 19.80
C GLU A 131 -5.53 -23.70 20.71
N PRO A 132 -5.13 -23.60 21.99
CA PRO A 132 -5.43 -24.62 22.97
C PRO A 132 -6.94 -24.63 23.20
N VAL A 133 -7.57 -25.81 23.08
CA VAL A 133 -8.99 -25.97 23.43
C VAL A 133 -9.12 -25.73 24.94
N GLU A 134 -9.78 -24.63 25.34
CA GLU A 134 -10.30 -24.55 26.71
C GLU A 134 -11.35 -25.64 26.85
N GLU A 135 -11.02 -26.70 27.61
CA GLU A 135 -12.00 -27.65 28.10
C GLU A 135 -13.02 -26.84 28.93
N GLU A 136 -14.21 -26.60 28.39
CA GLU A 136 -15.36 -26.14 29.19
C GLU A 136 -15.49 -27.09 30.38
N GLN A 137 -15.31 -26.54 31.59
CA GLN A 137 -15.42 -27.28 32.83
C GLN A 137 -16.78 -27.99 32.89
N PRO A 138 -16.84 -29.32 33.05
CA PRO A 138 -18.11 -29.97 33.30
C PRO A 138 -18.58 -29.57 34.70
N ALA A 139 -19.79 -29.03 34.77
CA ALA A 139 -20.48 -28.72 36.01
C ALA A 139 -20.51 -29.92 36.96
N GLU A 140 -20.27 -29.62 38.24
CA GLU A 140 -20.21 -30.53 39.39
C GLU A 140 -21.22 -31.69 39.35
N LYS A 141 -20.70 -32.92 39.49
CA LYS A 141 -21.41 -33.98 40.21
C LYS A 141 -20.44 -34.61 41.21
N LYS A 142 -20.68 -34.33 42.50
CA LYS A 142 -20.10 -35.05 43.63
C LYS A 142 -20.59 -36.50 43.62
N ALA A 143 -19.65 -37.45 43.66
CA ALA A 143 -19.81 -38.77 44.26
C ALA A 143 -18.42 -39.23 44.73
N GLU A 144 -18.39 -39.82 45.93
CA GLU A 144 -17.21 -40.16 46.73
C GLU A 144 -16.42 -41.40 46.23
N GLU A 145 -15.16 -41.42 46.70
CA GLU A 145 -14.29 -42.56 47.07
C GLU A 145 -13.38 -43.32 46.06
N GLU A 146 -12.14 -43.49 46.58
CA GLU A 146 -11.09 -44.51 46.39
C GLU A 146 -10.13 -44.56 45.17
N ASP A 147 -8.86 -44.27 45.51
CA ASP A 147 -7.59 -44.96 45.21
C ASP A 147 -7.19 -45.33 43.75
N GLY A 148 -5.94 -45.00 43.38
CA GLY A 148 -5.29 -45.57 42.18
C GLY A 148 -4.50 -44.60 41.29
N LYS A 149 -3.20 -44.54 41.54
CA LYS A 149 -2.08 -44.00 40.73
C LYS A 149 -2.16 -44.24 39.20
N VAL A 150 -2.08 -43.18 38.37
CA VAL A 150 -1.35 -43.11 37.07
C VAL A 150 -1.06 -41.64 36.71
N GLU A 151 0.22 -41.26 36.53
CA GLU A 151 0.62 -40.05 35.77
C GLU A 151 0.41 -40.32 34.28
N GLU A 152 -0.57 -39.68 33.65
CA GLU A 152 -0.62 -39.54 32.19
C GLU A 152 -0.58 -38.04 31.85
N GLU A 153 0.48 -37.64 31.14
CA GLU A 153 0.56 -36.38 30.41
C GLU A 153 -0.67 -36.25 29.50
N LYS A 154 -1.64 -35.44 29.91
CA LYS A 154 -2.69 -34.95 29.01
C LYS A 154 -2.02 -34.06 27.96
N GLU A 155 -1.69 -34.64 26.80
CA GLU A 155 -1.43 -33.87 25.59
C GLU A 155 -2.64 -32.97 25.33
N LYS A 156 -2.43 -31.66 25.49
CA LYS A 156 -3.41 -30.63 25.11
C LYS A 156 -3.70 -30.79 23.62
N LYS A 157 -4.90 -31.25 23.27
CA LYS A 157 -5.38 -31.23 21.88
C LYS A 157 -5.42 -29.77 21.41
N THR A 158 -4.48 -29.39 20.57
CA THR A 158 -4.50 -28.10 19.85
C THR A 158 -5.43 -28.24 18.65
N LYS A 159 -6.35 -27.28 18.49
CA LYS A 159 -7.20 -27.21 17.30
C LYS A 159 -6.59 -26.16 16.38
N LYS A 160 -6.25 -26.56 15.16
CA LYS A 160 -5.81 -25.64 14.11
C LYS A 160 -7.00 -24.80 13.69
N VAL A 161 -6.97 -23.50 14.00
CA VAL A 161 -7.97 -22.53 13.56
C VAL A 161 -7.31 -21.64 12.52
N GLU A 162 -7.93 -21.54 11.35
CA GLU A 162 -7.52 -20.60 10.31
C GLU A 162 -8.02 -19.20 10.69
N LYS A 163 -7.10 -18.26 10.91
CA LYS A 163 -7.43 -16.87 11.21
C LYS A 163 -6.99 -15.99 10.07
N THR A 164 -7.95 -15.30 9.45
CA THR A 164 -7.67 -14.28 8.44
C THR A 164 -7.45 -12.93 9.10
N THR A 165 -6.25 -12.38 8.99
CA THR A 165 -5.90 -11.03 9.46
C THR A 165 -5.66 -10.13 8.25
N TRP A 166 -6.00 -8.85 8.38
CA TRP A 166 -5.72 -7.84 7.35
C TRP A 166 -4.63 -6.91 7.87
N ASP A 167 -3.58 -6.72 7.07
CA ASP A 167 -2.49 -5.82 7.42
C ASP A 167 -1.84 -5.18 6.18
N TRP A 168 -1.05 -4.14 6.40
CA TRP A 168 -0.24 -3.48 5.38
C TRP A 168 1.06 -4.26 5.15
N GLU A 169 1.24 -4.80 3.96
CA GLU A 169 2.48 -5.46 3.56
C GLU A 169 3.32 -4.55 2.66
N LYS A 170 4.60 -4.40 2.99
CA LYS A 170 5.56 -3.71 2.12
C LYS A 170 5.86 -4.56 0.89
N VAL A 171 5.58 -4.01 -0.30
CA VAL A 171 5.70 -4.74 -1.58
C VAL A 171 6.96 -4.39 -2.38
N ASN A 172 7.55 -3.21 -2.21
CA ASN A 172 8.82 -2.84 -2.84
C ASN A 172 9.99 -3.02 -1.84
N THR A 173 10.60 -4.20 -1.85
CA THR A 173 11.67 -4.54 -0.90
C THR A 173 13.08 -4.30 -1.45
N VAL A 174 13.23 -4.20 -2.78
CA VAL A 174 14.55 -4.07 -3.43
C VAL A 174 14.96 -2.60 -3.52
N LYS A 175 16.08 -2.27 -2.88
CA LYS A 175 16.65 -0.92 -2.96
C LYS A 175 17.50 -0.75 -4.22
N PRO A 176 17.44 0.41 -4.89
CA PRO A 176 18.31 0.69 -6.03
C PRO A 176 19.77 0.84 -5.58
N ILE A 177 20.59 -0.18 -5.85
CA ILE A 177 22.00 -0.17 -5.46
C ILE A 177 22.83 0.84 -6.27
N TRP A 178 22.39 1.21 -7.48
CA TRP A 178 23.09 2.16 -8.35
C TRP A 178 23.04 3.61 -7.87
N MET A 179 22.19 3.92 -6.87
CA MET A 179 22.15 5.24 -6.22
C MET A 179 23.16 5.35 -5.07
N ARG A 180 23.77 4.23 -4.65
CA ARG A 180 24.78 4.17 -3.59
C ARG A 180 26.18 4.29 -4.20
N LYS A 181 27.16 4.74 -3.40
CA LYS A 181 28.56 4.74 -3.84
C LYS A 181 29.04 3.30 -3.99
N SER A 182 29.82 3.02 -5.02
CA SER A 182 30.31 1.67 -5.32
C SER A 182 31.08 1.01 -4.16
N GLY A 183 31.77 1.79 -3.33
CA GLY A 183 32.47 1.28 -2.14
C GLY A 183 31.59 0.98 -0.93
N GLU A 184 30.31 1.36 -0.97
CA GLU A 184 29.34 1.09 0.10
C GLU A 184 28.42 -0.09 -0.23
N VAL A 185 28.55 -0.69 -1.43
CA VAL A 185 27.72 -1.82 -1.88
C VAL A 185 28.55 -3.10 -1.78
N GLU A 186 28.11 -4.02 -0.94
CA GLU A 186 28.78 -5.30 -0.77
C GLU A 186 28.56 -6.21 -2.00
N PRO A 187 29.48 -7.13 -2.31
CA PRO A 187 29.32 -8.08 -3.42
C PRO A 187 28.02 -8.90 -3.33
N ASP A 188 27.61 -9.30 -2.12
CA ASP A 188 26.37 -10.06 -1.90
C ASP A 188 25.13 -9.26 -2.27
N GLU A 189 25.12 -7.94 -2.02
CA GLU A 189 24.01 -7.05 -2.41
C GLU A 189 23.90 -6.91 -3.93
N TYR A 190 25.03 -6.94 -4.65
CA TYR A 190 25.05 -6.97 -6.12
C TYR A 190 24.45 -8.28 -6.66
N ASP A 191 24.79 -9.41 -6.05
CA ASP A 191 24.28 -10.73 -6.45
C ASP A 191 22.78 -10.88 -6.16
N GLU A 192 22.32 -10.41 -5.01
CA GLU A 192 20.89 -10.37 -4.66
C GLU A 192 20.10 -9.48 -5.62
N PHE A 193 20.65 -8.31 -5.94
CA PHE A 193 20.06 -7.39 -6.90
C PHE A 193 19.95 -8.04 -8.30
N TYR A 194 21.02 -8.67 -8.79
CA TYR A 194 21.02 -9.34 -10.09
C TYR A 194 20.00 -10.49 -10.14
N LYS A 195 19.91 -11.31 -9.08
CA LYS A 195 18.89 -12.36 -8.94
C LYS A 195 17.47 -11.79 -8.92
N SER A 196 17.26 -10.62 -8.32
CA SER A 196 15.93 -9.98 -8.24
C SER A 196 15.41 -9.47 -9.58
N ILE A 197 16.30 -9.14 -10.53
CA ILE A 197 15.95 -8.64 -11.87
C ILE A 197 15.78 -9.76 -12.88
N THR A 198 16.53 -10.85 -12.73
CA THR A 198 16.61 -11.94 -13.72
C THR A 198 15.60 -13.08 -13.51
N LYS A 199 14.75 -12.98 -12.49
CA LYS A 199 13.79 -14.02 -12.10
C LYS A 199 12.43 -13.90 -12.78
#